data_AF-A0A1B1C8W2-F1
#
_entry.id   AF-A0A1B1C8W2-F1
#
_cell.length_a   1.000
_cell.length_b   1.000
_cell.length_c   1.000
_cell.angle_alpha   90.00
_cell.angle_beta   90.00
_cell.angle_gamma   90.00
#
_symmetry.space_group_name_H-M   'P 1'
#
loop_
_entity.id
_entity.type
_entity.pdbx_description
1 polymer ?
#
loop_
_entity_poly.entity_id
_entity_poly.type
_entity_poly.pdbx_seq_one_letter_code
_entity_poly.pdbx_strand_id
1 'polypeptide(L)'
;MKLVTFGVEIPDPRSEGEAPRLTRGDFEVDKVLKGTFKGKTLSVYTGAGMGDCGRLGDFLNAAFYYHSDKFGIYEFGLSKTEFAGQTFYSTSICDYAKGPKDGQE
;
A
#
# COMPACT_ATOMS: atom_id res chain seq x y z
N MET A 1 -7.75 0.27 6.74
CA MET A 1 -7.71 -0.74 5.67
C MET A 1 -8.26 -2.04 6.23
N LYS A 2 -9.22 -2.68 5.56
CA LYS A 2 -9.88 -3.91 6.06
C LYS A 2 -9.28 -5.20 5.51
N LEU A 3 -8.60 -5.14 4.37
CA LEU A 3 -8.18 -6.30 3.61
C LEU A 3 -6.76 -6.12 3.07
N VAL A 4 -5.95 -7.15 3.26
CA VAL A 4 -4.65 -7.33 2.60
C VAL A 4 -4.74 -8.58 1.75
N THR A 5 -4.37 -8.46 0.47
CA THR A 5 -4.28 -9.60 -0.45
C THR A 5 -2.81 -9.82 -0.80
N PHE A 6 -2.32 -11.03 -0.55
CA PHE A 6 -0.96 -11.41 -0.87
C PHE A 6 -0.91 -12.12 -2.23
N GLY A 7 0.19 -11.96 -2.97
CA GLY A 7 0.41 -12.68 -4.22
C GLY A 7 -0.39 -12.14 -5.42
N VAL A 8 -0.77 -10.86 -5.40
CA VAL A 8 -1.51 -10.25 -6.50
C VAL A 8 -0.58 -10.10 -7.71
N GLU A 9 -0.91 -10.80 -8.78
CA GLU A 9 -0.18 -10.71 -10.05
C GLU A 9 -0.42 -9.35 -10.68
N ILE A 10 0.67 -8.60 -10.87
CA ILE A 10 0.65 -7.34 -11.61
C ILE A 10 1.17 -7.64 -13.00
N PRO A 11 0.38 -7.37 -14.05
CA PRO A 11 0.88 -7.57 -15.39
C PRO A 11 2.04 -6.60 -15.64
N ASP A 12 3.18 -7.11 -16.09
CA ASP A 12 4.39 -6.35 -16.41
C ASP A 12 4.93 -6.86 -17.75
N PRO A 13 4.97 -6.02 -18.81
CA PRO A 13 5.33 -6.43 -20.16
C PRO A 13 6.84 -6.59 -20.29
N ARG A 14 7.60 -6.18 -19.27
CA ARG A 14 9.03 -6.38 -19.14
C ARG A 14 9.36 -7.61 -18.30
N SER A 15 8.36 -8.27 -17.71
CA SER A 15 8.58 -9.57 -17.07
C SER A 15 8.79 -10.62 -18.15
N GLU A 16 10.04 -11.03 -18.37
CA GLU A 16 10.36 -12.22 -19.17
C GLU A 16 10.10 -13.49 -18.33
N GLY A 17 8.84 -13.75 -17.99
CA GLY A 17 8.47 -14.90 -17.17
C GLY A 17 7.15 -14.76 -16.42
N GLU A 18 7.12 -15.21 -15.16
CA GLU A 18 5.93 -15.08 -14.30
C GLU A 18 5.66 -13.61 -13.96
N ALA A 19 4.37 -13.24 -13.88
CA ALA A 19 3.98 -11.91 -13.48
C ALA A 19 4.48 -11.60 -12.05
N PRO A 20 5.06 -10.41 -11.80
CA PRO A 20 5.46 -10.03 -10.46
C PRO A 20 4.27 -10.09 -9.50
N ARG A 21 4.47 -10.73 -8.36
CA ARG A 21 3.45 -10.90 -7.31
C ARG A 21 3.69 -9.91 -6.19
N LEU A 22 2.73 -9.03 -5.95
CA LEU A 22 2.80 -8.00 -4.91
C LEU A 22 1.74 -8.22 -3.83
N THR A 23 1.96 -7.57 -2.70
CA THR A 23 0.93 -7.40 -1.68
C THR A 23 0.07 -6.18 -2.05
N ARG A 24 -1.24 -6.34 -2.02
CA ARG A 24 -2.21 -5.24 -2.20
C ARG A 24 -2.95 -4.98 -0.90
N GLY A 25 -3.09 -3.70 -0.56
CA GLY A 25 -3.93 -3.23 0.53
C GLY A 25 -4.95 -2.21 0.02
N ASP A 26 -6.21 -2.34 0.45
CA ASP A 26 -7.27 -1.39 0.10
C ASP A 26 -7.45 -0.38 1.24
N PHE A 27 -6.86 0.81 1.05
CA PHE A 27 -6.83 1.87 2.06
C PHE A 27 -8.02 2.80 1.93
N GLU A 28 -8.67 3.10 3.05
CA GLU A 28 -9.56 4.25 3.16
C GLU A 28 -8.70 5.52 3.24
N VAL A 29 -8.99 6.49 2.39
CA VAL A 29 -8.22 7.73 2.31
C VAL A 29 -8.85 8.76 3.24
N ASP A 30 -8.15 9.05 4.33
CA ASP A 30 -8.49 10.13 5.25
C ASP A 30 -8.21 11.51 4.61
N LYS A 31 -6.98 11.70 4.12
CA LYS A 31 -6.55 12.98 3.53
C LYS A 31 -5.48 12.80 2.46
N VAL A 32 -5.53 13.66 1.44
CA VAL A 32 -4.48 13.82 0.43
C VAL A 32 -3.64 15.04 0.79
N LEU A 33 -2.37 14.82 1.16
CA LEU A 33 -1.47 15.91 1.57
C LEU A 33 -0.77 16.58 0.38
N LYS A 34 -0.53 15.84 -0.71
CA LYS A 34 0.08 16.33 -1.94
C LYS A 34 -0.48 15.58 -3.15
N GLY A 35 -0.70 16.28 -4.26
CA GLY A 35 -1.27 15.71 -5.49
C GLY A 35 -2.80 15.79 -5.52
N THR A 36 -3.42 15.02 -6.41
CA THR A 36 -4.89 14.97 -6.53
C THR A 36 -5.37 13.52 -6.55
N PHE A 37 -6.35 13.24 -5.69
CA PHE A 37 -7.09 11.98 -5.66
C PHE A 37 -8.51 12.29 -5.15
N LYS A 38 -9.53 11.75 -5.82
CA LYS A 38 -10.96 12.03 -5.51
C LYS A 38 -11.71 10.83 -4.95
N GLY A 39 -11.07 9.66 -4.86
CA GLY A 39 -11.69 8.45 -4.32
C GLY A 39 -11.72 8.44 -2.79
N LYS A 40 -12.58 7.59 -2.22
CA LYS A 40 -12.61 7.31 -0.77
C LYS A 40 -11.70 6.14 -0.39
N THR A 41 -11.43 5.26 -1.35
CA THR A 41 -10.60 4.07 -1.17
C THR A 41 -9.57 4.00 -2.27
N LEU A 42 -8.36 3.55 -1.95
CA LEU A 42 -7.25 3.40 -2.88
C LEU A 42 -6.56 2.05 -2.67
N SER A 43 -6.47 1.26 -3.74
CA SER A 43 -5.63 0.07 -3.74
C SER A 43 -4.17 0.49 -3.86
N VAL A 44 -3.38 0.15 -2.85
CA VAL A 44 -1.95 0.41 -2.79
C VAL A 44 -1.20 -0.91 -2.83
N TYR A 45 -0.14 -0.96 -3.62
CA TYR A 45 0.67 -2.16 -3.84
C TYR A 45 2.05 -2.02 -3.18
N THR A 46 2.58 -3.11 -2.66
CA THR A 46 3.92 -3.16 -2.05
C THR A 46 4.56 -4.55 -2.20
N GLY A 47 5.87 -4.64 -2.02
CA GLY A 47 6.59 -5.92 -2.02
C GLY A 47 6.16 -6.85 -0.87
N ALA A 48 6.52 -8.12 -0.96
CA ALA A 48 6.09 -9.17 -0.02
C ALA A 48 6.93 -9.26 1.27
N GLY A 49 8.00 -8.47 1.41
CA GLY A 49 8.83 -8.45 2.61
C GLY A 49 10.02 -7.51 2.48
N MET A 50 10.93 -7.53 3.45
CA MET A 50 12.13 -6.67 3.41
C MET A 50 13.06 -6.99 2.23
N GLY A 51 13.08 -8.26 1.76
CA GLY A 51 13.85 -8.67 0.57
C GLY A 51 13.34 -8.05 -0.73
N ASP A 52 12.06 -7.67 -0.80
CA ASP A 52 11.42 -7.06 -1.97
C ASP A 52 11.19 -5.55 -1.78
N CYS A 53 11.92 -4.94 -0.84
CA CYS A 53 11.73 -3.54 -0.44
C CYS A 53 10.27 -3.20 -0.06
N GLY A 54 9.51 -4.17 0.46
CA GLY A 54 8.08 -4.06 0.71
C GLY A 54 7.70 -3.52 2.10
N ARG A 55 6.40 -3.25 2.26
CA ARG A 55 5.74 -2.78 3.50
C ARG A 55 4.74 -3.77 4.07
N LEU A 56 4.98 -5.08 3.88
CA LEU A 56 4.04 -6.11 4.32
C LEU A 56 3.67 -5.96 5.81
N GLY A 57 4.64 -5.67 6.68
CA GLY A 57 4.40 -5.48 8.12
C GLY A 57 3.43 -4.33 8.41
N ASP A 58 3.60 -3.17 7.75
CA ASP A 58 2.70 -2.01 7.89
C ASP A 58 1.29 -2.37 7.42
N PHE A 59 1.19 -3.12 6.32
CA PHE A 59 -0.10 -3.50 5.75
C PHE A 59 -0.85 -4.47 6.67
N LEU A 60 -0.15 -5.48 7.19
CA LEU A 60 -0.72 -6.45 8.13
C LEU A 60 -1.16 -5.77 9.43
N ASN A 61 -0.34 -4.87 9.99
CA ASN A 61 -0.70 -4.12 11.20
C ASN A 61 -1.95 -3.26 10.98
N ALA A 62 -2.01 -2.51 9.87
CA ALA A 62 -3.15 -1.66 9.56
C ALA A 62 -4.46 -2.45 9.35
N ALA A 63 -4.39 -3.69 8.85
CA ALA A 63 -5.54 -4.57 8.73
C ALA A 63 -5.93 -5.23 10.07
N PHE A 64 -4.94 -5.72 10.82
CA PHE A 64 -5.17 -6.39 12.11
C PHE A 64 -5.81 -5.45 13.14
N TYR A 65 -5.33 -4.21 13.23
CA TYR A 65 -5.84 -3.22 14.18
C TYR A 65 -7.00 -2.37 13.66
N TYR A 66 -7.57 -2.68 12.49
CA TYR A 66 -8.60 -1.83 11.86
C TYR A 66 -9.83 -1.57 12.75
N HIS A 67 -10.22 -2.55 13.56
CA HIS A 67 -11.36 -2.45 14.49
C HIS A 67 -10.93 -2.29 15.97
N SER A 68 -9.64 -2.10 16.23
CA SER A 68 -9.08 -1.91 17.58
C SER A 68 -8.95 -0.42 17.90
N ASP A 69 -9.01 -0.11 19.18
CA ASP A 69 -8.55 1.16 19.78
C ASP A 69 -7.09 1.52 19.41
N LYS A 70 -6.26 0.54 19.05
CA LYS A 70 -4.89 0.73 18.54
C LYS A 70 -4.84 1.09 17.06
N PHE A 71 -5.98 1.36 16.42
CA PHE A 71 -6.02 1.78 15.04
C PHE A 71 -5.22 3.07 14.84
N GLY A 72 -4.36 3.08 13.82
CA GLY A 72 -3.49 4.20 13.51
C GLY A 72 -3.59 4.61 12.04
N ILE A 73 -3.48 5.92 11.79
CA ILE A 73 -3.40 6.47 10.44
C ILE A 73 -1.96 6.41 9.95
N TYR A 74 -1.76 5.82 8.78
CA TYR A 74 -0.49 5.81 8.07
C TYR A 74 -0.49 6.88 6.99
N GLU A 75 0.63 7.59 6.87
CA GLU A 75 0.92 8.52 5.78
C GLU A 75 1.94 7.86 4.86
N PHE A 76 1.58 7.60 3.61
CA PHE A 76 2.46 7.00 2.61
C PHE A 76 2.75 7.97 1.46
N GLY A 77 4.02 8.04 1.06
CA GLY A 77 4.43 8.47 -0.25
C GLY A 77 4.12 7.36 -1.25
N LEU A 78 3.38 7.70 -2.30
CA LEU A 78 2.94 6.75 -3.32
C LEU A 78 3.57 7.10 -4.66
N SER A 79 4.12 6.07 -5.30
CA SER A 79 4.50 6.10 -6.71
C SER A 79 3.28 5.74 -7.57
N LYS A 80 3.03 6.52 -8.62
CA LYS A 80 1.95 6.28 -9.58
C LYS A 80 2.54 5.70 -10.86
N THR A 81 2.04 4.57 -11.31
CA THR A 81 2.41 3.95 -12.58
C THR A 81 1.15 3.65 -13.39
N GLU A 82 1.18 3.96 -14.68
CA GLU A 82 0.12 3.56 -15.61
C GLU A 82 0.59 2.31 -16.34
N PHE A 83 -0.20 1.25 -16.28
CA PHE A 83 0.11 -0.01 -16.95
C PHE A 83 -1.14 -0.68 -17.54
N ALA A 84 -1.08 -1.07 -18.82
CA ALA A 84 -2.21 -1.64 -19.57
C ALA A 84 -3.53 -0.85 -19.43
N GLY A 85 -3.44 0.48 -19.38
CA GLY A 85 -4.60 1.37 -19.19
C GLY A 85 -5.15 1.40 -17.77
N GLN A 86 -4.49 0.76 -16.81
CA GLN A 86 -4.82 0.77 -15.39
C GLN A 86 -3.78 1.57 -14.60
N THR A 87 -4.26 2.37 -13.65
CA THR A 87 -3.40 3.08 -12.72
C THR A 87 -3.09 2.21 -11.51
N PHE A 88 -1.80 2.04 -11.21
CA PHE A 88 -1.29 1.38 -10.02
C PHE A 88 -0.61 2.41 -9.11
N TYR A 89 -0.94 2.35 -7.82
CA TYR A 89 -0.27 3.12 -6.78
C TYR A 89 0.56 2.17 -5.93
N SER A 90 1.85 2.43 -5.80
CA SER A 90 2.76 1.57 -5.04
C SER A 90 3.53 2.34 -3.98
N THR A 91 3.97 1.62 -2.95
CA THR A 91 4.88 2.13 -1.91
C THR A 91 5.87 1.05 -1.51
N SER A 92 7.09 1.47 -1.20
CA SER A 92 8.20 0.64 -0.76
C SER A 92 8.77 1.16 0.55
N ILE A 93 9.62 0.37 1.22
CA ILE A 93 10.33 0.79 2.43
C ILE A 93 11.27 1.98 2.18
N CYS A 94 11.72 2.17 0.94
CA CYS A 94 12.56 3.30 0.53
C CYS A 94 11.76 4.58 0.30
N ASP A 95 10.45 4.46 0.07
CA ASP A 95 9.58 5.62 -0.11
C ASP A 95 9.29 6.29 1.24
N TYR A 96 8.92 7.57 1.17
CA TYR A 96 8.43 8.29 2.32
C TYR A 96 7.27 7.53 2.99
N ALA A 97 7.36 7.35 4.30
CA ALA A 97 6.21 6.98 5.09
C ALA A 97 6.35 7.50 6.51
N LYS A 98 5.20 7.66 7.14
CA LYS A 98 5.09 7.96 8.55
C LYS A 98 3.99 7.09 9.10
N GLY A 99 4.37 6.22 10.02
CA GLY A 99 3.42 5.41 10.78
C GLY A 99 2.58 6.28 11.72
N PRO A 100 1.57 5.68 12.36
CA PRO A 100 0.91 6.31 13.48
C PRO A 100 1.95 6.72 14.52
N LYS A 101 1.84 7.95 15.03
CA LYS A 101 2.71 8.40 16.11
C LYS A 101 2.47 7.48 17.30
N ASP A 102 3.53 6.93 17.89
CA ASP A 102 3.43 6.34 19.23
C ASP A 102 2.81 7.41 20.16
N GLY A 103 1.63 7.13 20.72
CA GLY A 103 0.94 8.03 21.63
C GLY A 103 -0.23 8.84 21.04
N GLN A 104 -1.16 8.21 20.33
CA GLN A 104 -2.57 8.55 20.57
C GLN A 104 -3.07 7.61 21.67
N GLU A 105 -2.91 8.08 22.92
CA GLU A 105 -3.64 7.58 24.10
C GLU A 105 -5.14 7.84 23.98
#